data_AF-A0A0N4Y0Z1-F1
#
_entry.id   AF-A0A0N4Y0Z1-F1
#
_cell.length_a   1.000
_cell.length_b   1.000
_cell.length_c   1.000
_cell.angle_alpha   90.00
_cell.angle_beta   90.00
_cell.angle_gamma   90.00
#
_symmetry.space_group_name_H-M   'P 1'
#
loop_
_entity.id
_entity.type
_entity.pdbx_description
1 polymer ?
#
loop_
_entity_poly.entity_id
_entity_poly.type
_entity_poly.pdbx_seq_one_letter_code
_entity_poly.pdbx_strand_id
1 'polypeptide(L)'
;MAAEVSQLLLACCWRAHKHVSSILAWAIVNLCTLSILTPEDVHRIGDFYWLQLTECKHCGAFETAVEGFSSLCSYLWKSDDALLPKPVEWLRQILEALEGRKDSQNLCSTRRSAGVPHLISTILATEPHNHPSKSMEIAMSSLLEMTNKSVTLRCRHRSLSFFI
;
A
#
# COMPACT_ATOMS: atom_id res chain seq x y z
N MET A 1 33.90 0.27 14.21
CA MET A 1 34.04 1.31 13.18
C MET A 1 33.14 1.12 11.96
N ALA A 2 33.40 0.18 11.02
CA ALA A 2 32.57 0.07 9.79
C ALA A 2 31.08 -0.29 10.04
N ALA A 3 30.82 -1.15 11.03
CA ALA A 3 29.45 -1.50 11.43
C ALA A 3 28.69 -0.33 12.07
N GLU A 4 29.37 0.52 12.84
CA GLU A 4 28.76 1.69 13.52
C GLU A 4 28.39 2.78 12.50
N VAL A 5 29.26 3.04 11.52
CA VAL A 5 28.97 3.98 10.42
C VAL A 5 27.76 3.49 9.61
N SER A 6 27.66 2.19 9.36
CA SER A 6 26.53 1.59 8.63
C SER A 6 25.21 1.74 9.39
N GLN A 7 25.21 1.52 10.70
CA GLN A 7 24.02 1.71 11.55
C GLN A 7 23.60 3.18 11.64
N LEU A 8 24.56 4.09 11.77
CA LEU A 8 24.30 5.53 11.77
C LEU A 8 23.69 5.97 10.43
N LEU A 9 24.24 5.51 9.31
CA LEU A 9 23.71 5.81 7.98
C LEU A 9 22.25 5.34 7.85
N LEU A 10 21.96 4.10 8.25
CA LEU A 10 20.59 3.57 8.25
C LEU A 10 19.64 4.41 9.12
N ALA A 11 20.07 4.83 10.31
CA ALA A 11 19.28 5.70 11.18
C ALA A 11 19.03 7.08 10.55
N CYS A 12 20.02 7.67 9.88
CA CYS A 12 19.87 8.93 9.15
C CYS A 12 18.92 8.78 7.96
N CYS A 13 19.06 7.73 7.15
CA CYS A 13 18.14 7.44 6.04
C CYS A 13 16.71 7.25 6.55
N TRP A 14 16.55 6.53 7.65
CA TRP A 14 15.25 6.33 8.30
C TRP A 14 14.61 7.66 8.74
N ARG A 15 15.36 8.52 9.45
CA ARG A 15 14.85 9.82 9.87
C ARG A 15 14.51 10.72 8.69
N ALA A 16 15.36 10.76 7.67
CA ALA A 16 15.10 11.52 6.45
C ALA A 16 13.80 11.04 5.77
N HIS A 17 13.63 9.72 5.66
CA HIS A 17 12.41 9.12 5.14
C HIS A 17 11.16 9.57 5.91
N LYS A 18 11.21 9.53 7.23
CA LYS A 18 10.13 9.99 8.11
C LYS A 18 9.76 11.45 7.82
N HIS A 19 10.76 12.33 7.75
CA HIS A 19 10.53 13.76 7.49
C HIS A 19 9.93 14.01 6.11
N VAL A 20 10.44 13.35 5.06
CA VAL A 20 9.88 13.45 3.71
C VAL A 20 8.42 13.01 3.69
N SER A 21 8.12 11.85 4.27
CA SER A 21 6.75 11.32 4.38
C SER A 21 5.83 12.32 5.08
N SER A 22 6.22 12.87 6.23
CA SER A 22 5.41 13.86 6.95
C SER A 22 5.21 15.16 6.16
N ILE A 23 6.23 15.64 5.42
CA ILE A 23 6.12 16.84 4.59
C ILE A 23 5.11 16.61 3.46
N LEU A 24 5.16 15.46 2.79
CA LEU A 24 4.21 15.14 1.73
C LEU A 24 2.78 15.03 2.27
N ALA A 25 2.58 14.41 3.43
CA ALA A 25 1.28 14.37 4.09
C ALA A 25 0.75 15.78 4.40
N TRP A 26 1.62 16.63 4.98
CA TRP A 26 1.29 18.02 5.26
C TRP A 26 0.94 18.79 3.98
N ALA A 27 1.69 18.58 2.89
CA ALA A 27 1.44 19.21 1.59
C ALA A 27 0.07 18.82 1.02
N ILE A 28 -0.32 17.55 1.11
CA ILE A 28 -1.67 17.12 0.71
C ILE A 28 -2.74 17.85 1.52
N VAL A 29 -2.62 17.90 2.85
CA VAL A 29 -3.66 18.50 3.70
C VAL A 29 -3.77 20.02 3.50
N ASN A 30 -2.64 20.72 3.32
CA ASN A 30 -2.60 22.18 3.34
C ASN A 30 -2.51 22.82 1.96
N LEU A 31 -1.92 22.15 0.96
CA LEU A 31 -1.68 22.74 -0.36
C LEU A 31 -2.66 22.23 -1.42
N CYS A 32 -3.14 20.99 -1.33
CA CYS A 32 -4.18 20.52 -2.27
C CYS A 32 -5.51 21.23 -2.05
N THR A 33 -5.85 21.56 -0.80
CA THR A 33 -7.06 22.34 -0.46
C THR A 33 -7.01 23.76 -1.00
N LEU A 34 -5.80 24.29 -1.25
CA LEU A 34 -5.55 25.59 -1.86
C LEU A 34 -5.35 25.52 -3.38
N SER A 35 -5.50 24.34 -4.00
CA SER A 35 -5.24 24.11 -5.42
C SER A 35 -3.82 24.51 -5.88
N ILE A 36 -2.84 24.44 -4.98
CA ILE A 36 -1.43 24.77 -5.27
C ILE A 36 -0.71 23.57 -5.92
N LEU A 37 -1.08 22.35 -5.52
CA LEU A 37 -0.52 21.11 -6.08
C LEU A 37 -1.25 20.72 -7.36
N THR A 38 -0.50 20.36 -8.39
CA THR A 38 -1.08 19.85 -9.63
C THR A 38 -1.51 18.37 -9.48
N PRO A 39 -2.41 17.86 -10.33
CA PRO A 39 -2.75 16.45 -10.33
C PRO A 39 -1.53 15.53 -10.52
N GLU A 40 -0.53 15.97 -11.28
CA GLU A 40 0.72 15.22 -11.47
C GLU A 40 1.55 15.13 -10.17
N ASP A 41 1.58 16.19 -9.37
CA ASP A 41 2.25 16.15 -8.07
C ASP A 41 1.57 15.18 -7.12
N VAL A 42 0.24 15.14 -7.12
CA VAL A 42 -0.53 14.17 -6.31
C VAL A 42 -0.25 12.74 -6.75
N HIS A 43 -0.10 12.48 -8.06
CA HIS A 43 0.33 11.17 -8.55
C HIS A 43 1.72 10.79 -8.04
N ARG A 44 2.71 11.69 -8.15
CA ARG A 44 4.07 11.42 -7.67
C ARG A 44 4.11 11.16 -6.16
N ILE A 45 3.25 11.85 -5.39
CA ILE A 45 3.09 11.58 -3.95
C ILE A 45 2.45 10.21 -3.72
N GLY A 46 1.46 9.83 -4.51
CA GLY A 46 0.87 8.49 -4.51
C GLY A 46 1.91 7.40 -4.80
N ASP A 47 2.71 7.58 -5.86
CA ASP A 47 3.78 6.64 -6.24
C ASP A 47 4.83 6.50 -5.14
N PHE A 48 5.19 7.62 -4.48
CA PHE A 48 6.07 7.58 -3.32
C PHE A 48 5.51 6.68 -2.22
N TYR A 49 4.28 6.90 -1.77
CA TYR A 49 3.69 6.08 -0.70
C TYR A 49 3.48 4.64 -1.13
N TRP A 50 3.04 4.42 -2.36
CA TRP A 50 2.91 3.08 -2.95
C TRP A 50 4.22 2.32 -2.82
N LEU A 51 5.31 2.89 -3.34
CA LEU A 51 6.65 2.32 -3.28
C LEU A 51 7.07 1.99 -1.84
N GLN A 52 6.83 2.91 -0.89
CA GLN A 52 7.16 2.66 0.51
C GLN A 52 6.38 1.51 1.13
N LEU A 53 5.09 1.44 0.86
CA LEU A 53 4.22 0.41 1.44
C LEU A 53 4.44 -0.96 0.79
N THR A 54 4.87 -1.01 -0.47
CA THR A 54 5.12 -2.27 -1.18
C THR A 54 6.55 -2.79 -1.01
N GLU A 55 7.55 -1.91 -0.92
CA GLU A 55 8.97 -2.31 -0.96
C GLU A 55 9.74 -2.08 0.35
N CYS A 56 9.30 -1.16 1.22
CA CYS A 56 10.08 -0.80 2.39
C CYS A 56 10.06 -1.90 3.47
N LYS A 57 11.26 -2.29 3.94
CA LYS A 57 11.46 -3.40 4.89
C LYS A 57 11.60 -2.96 6.35
N HIS A 58 11.83 -1.67 6.58
CA HIS A 58 12.06 -1.13 7.93
C HIS A 58 10.73 -0.75 8.59
N CYS A 59 10.43 -1.32 9.77
CA CYS A 59 9.10 -1.18 10.37
C CYS A 59 8.67 0.27 10.61
N GLY A 60 9.56 1.08 11.18
CA GLY A 60 9.24 2.50 11.37
C GLY A 60 8.91 3.22 10.06
N ALA A 61 9.57 2.82 8.95
CA ALA A 61 9.46 3.50 7.67
C ALA A 61 8.11 3.33 7.01
N PHE A 62 7.62 2.10 6.95
CA PHE A 62 6.29 1.92 6.44
C PHE A 62 5.24 2.49 7.41
N GLU A 63 5.42 2.47 8.73
CA GLU A 63 4.44 3.04 9.68
C GLU A 63 4.19 4.53 9.45
N THR A 64 5.25 5.33 9.25
CA THR A 64 5.09 6.76 8.91
C THR A 64 4.47 6.94 7.52
N ALA A 65 4.84 6.08 6.56
CA ALA A 65 4.24 6.09 5.23
C ALA A 65 2.73 5.77 5.28
N VAL A 66 2.29 4.86 6.17
CA VAL A 66 0.87 4.52 6.37
C VAL A 66 0.08 5.74 6.83
N GLU A 67 0.60 6.51 7.79
CA GLU A 67 -0.05 7.73 8.27
C GLU A 67 -0.20 8.77 7.16
N GLY A 68 0.88 9.00 6.39
CA GLY A 68 0.85 9.93 5.27
C GLY A 68 -0.06 9.47 4.13
N PHE A 69 -0.06 8.18 3.83
CA PHE A 69 -0.94 7.58 2.84
C PHE A 69 -2.41 7.65 3.25
N SER A 70 -2.72 7.49 4.55
CA SER A 70 -4.08 7.68 5.07
C SER A 70 -4.61 9.10 4.82
N SER A 71 -3.75 10.10 5.01
CA SER A 71 -4.08 11.50 4.69
C SER A 71 -4.35 11.69 3.19
N LEU A 72 -3.54 11.05 2.33
CA LEU A 72 -3.73 11.05 0.88
C LEU A 72 -5.05 10.40 0.48
N CYS A 73 -5.35 9.19 0.94
CA CYS A 73 -6.60 8.51 0.62
C CYS A 73 -7.81 9.33 1.09
N SER A 74 -7.76 9.88 2.31
CA SER A 74 -8.82 10.72 2.86
C SER A 74 -9.10 11.97 2.02
N TYR A 75 -8.07 12.56 1.40
CA TYR A 75 -8.22 13.65 0.45
C TYR A 75 -8.82 13.15 -0.87
N LEU A 76 -8.27 12.09 -1.46
CA LEU A 76 -8.69 11.56 -2.76
C LEU A 76 -10.14 11.06 -2.76
N TRP A 77 -10.61 10.48 -1.66
CA TRP A 77 -12.00 10.05 -1.51
C TRP A 77 -13.00 11.21 -1.56
N LYS A 78 -12.58 12.41 -1.15
CA LYS A 78 -13.42 13.62 -1.17
C LYS A 78 -13.32 14.39 -2.48
N SER A 79 -12.32 14.08 -3.30
CA SER A 79 -12.07 14.79 -4.55
C SER A 79 -12.83 14.17 -5.72
N ASP A 80 -13.61 14.99 -6.41
CA ASP A 80 -14.34 14.61 -7.63
C ASP A 80 -13.53 14.88 -8.91
N ASP A 81 -12.26 15.28 -8.77
CA ASP A 81 -11.39 15.47 -9.93
C ASP A 81 -11.10 14.10 -10.59
N ALA A 82 -11.39 14.02 -11.90
CA ALA A 82 -11.16 12.85 -12.73
C ALA A 82 -9.68 12.65 -13.08
N LEU A 83 -8.86 13.71 -12.99
CA LEU A 83 -7.43 13.66 -13.22
C LEU A 83 -6.66 13.16 -11.99
N LEU A 84 -7.30 12.96 -10.84
CA LEU A 84 -6.64 12.43 -9.66
C LEU A 84 -6.76 10.91 -9.55
N PRO A 85 -5.74 10.24 -9.00
CA PRO A 85 -5.81 8.80 -8.77
C PRO A 85 -6.94 8.48 -7.79
N LYS A 86 -7.61 7.35 -8.00
CA LYS A 86 -8.69 6.88 -7.11
C LYS A 86 -8.17 5.76 -6.21
N PRO A 87 -8.39 5.81 -4.88
CA PRO A 87 -7.89 4.77 -3.97
C PRO A 87 -8.39 3.36 -4.31
N VAL A 88 -9.59 3.23 -4.88
CA VAL A 88 -10.14 1.94 -5.34
C VAL A 88 -9.30 1.28 -6.44
N GLU A 89 -8.61 2.08 -7.28
CA GLU A 89 -7.75 1.56 -8.34
C GLU A 89 -6.48 0.93 -7.74
N TRP A 90 -5.88 1.57 -6.74
CA TRP A 90 -4.77 1.00 -5.98
C TRP A 90 -5.17 -0.31 -5.27
N LEU A 91 -6.40 -0.38 -4.74
CA LEU A 91 -6.93 -1.60 -4.15
C LEU A 91 -7.07 -2.73 -5.19
N ARG A 92 -7.60 -2.45 -6.38
CA ARG A 92 -7.64 -3.45 -7.46
C ARG A 92 -6.26 -3.93 -7.84
N GLN A 93 -5.32 -3.00 -8.04
CA GLN A 93 -3.96 -3.33 -8.44
C GLN A 93 -3.28 -4.25 -7.44
N ILE A 94 -3.42 -3.99 -6.14
CA ILE A 94 -2.80 -4.84 -5.11
C ILE A 94 -3.47 -6.22 -5.03
N LEU A 95 -4.80 -6.31 -5.17
CA LEU A 95 -5.51 -7.58 -5.17
C LEU A 95 -5.18 -8.44 -6.40
N GLU A 96 -5.12 -7.84 -7.59
CA GLU A 96 -4.70 -8.52 -8.82
C GLU A 96 -3.28 -9.08 -8.72
N ALA A 97 -2.39 -8.29 -8.13
CA ALA A 97 -1.01 -8.65 -7.89
C ALA A 97 -0.89 -9.80 -6.86
N LEU A 98 -1.71 -9.79 -5.80
CA LEU A 98 -1.80 -10.88 -4.82
C LEU A 98 -2.36 -12.18 -5.42
N GLU A 99 -3.27 -12.08 -6.41
CA GLU A 99 -3.81 -13.23 -7.12
C GLU A 99 -2.84 -13.83 -8.16
N GLY A 100 -1.68 -13.21 -8.38
CA GLY A 100 -0.73 -13.61 -9.44
C GLY A 100 -1.26 -13.35 -10.85
N ARG A 101 -2.28 -12.49 -11.00
CA ARG A 101 -2.84 -12.09 -12.31
C ARG A 101 -1.99 -11.02 -13.01
N LYS A 102 -1.12 -10.35 -12.24
CA LYS A 102 -0.21 -9.32 -12.70
C LYS A 102 1.19 -9.66 -12.20
N ASP A 103 2.18 -9.66 -13.09
CA ASP A 103 3.59 -9.81 -12.73
C ASP A 103 4.05 -8.55 -11.99
N SER A 104 3.66 -8.41 -10.73
CA SER A 104 4.20 -7.39 -9.84
C SER A 104 5.59 -7.84 -9.41
N GLN A 105 6.60 -7.53 -10.24
CA GLN A 105 8.02 -7.76 -9.94
C GLN A 105 8.44 -7.18 -8.57
N ASN A 106 7.67 -6.21 -8.05
CA ASN A 106 7.94 -5.50 -6.81
C ASN A 106 7.22 -6.08 -5.57
N LEU A 107 6.25 -6.98 -5.72
CA LEU A 107 5.71 -7.71 -4.58
C LEU A 107 6.65 -8.86 -4.25
N CYS A 108 7.60 -8.62 -3.34
CA CYS A 108 8.58 -9.60 -2.89
C CYS A 108 7.92 -10.95 -2.55
N SER A 109 8.10 -11.91 -3.45
CA SER A 109 7.22 -13.09 -3.65
C SER A 109 7.10 -14.05 -2.46
N THR A 110 7.91 -13.96 -1.40
CA THR A 110 7.81 -14.91 -0.26
C THR A 110 8.35 -14.40 1.09
N ARG A 111 8.68 -13.10 1.24
CA ARG A 111 9.17 -12.62 2.56
C ARG A 111 8.94 -11.13 2.79
N ARG A 112 7.86 -10.83 3.52
CA ARG A 112 7.54 -9.58 4.24
C ARG A 112 7.24 -8.34 3.39
N SER A 113 6.07 -8.32 2.77
CA SER A 113 5.38 -7.06 2.41
C SER A 113 4.50 -6.60 3.59
N ALA A 114 5.11 -6.30 4.75
CA ALA A 114 4.37 -5.89 5.96
C ALA A 114 3.48 -4.65 5.74
N GLY A 115 3.84 -3.80 4.77
CA GLY A 115 3.04 -2.63 4.39
C GLY A 115 1.82 -2.95 3.51
N VAL A 116 1.74 -4.09 2.83
CA VAL A 116 0.61 -4.42 1.94
C VAL A 116 -0.71 -4.61 2.70
N PRO A 117 -0.77 -5.36 3.83
CA PRO A 117 -1.96 -5.40 4.66
C PRO A 117 -2.39 -4.02 5.15
N HIS A 118 -1.43 -3.15 5.46
CA HIS A 118 -1.70 -1.77 5.89
C HIS A 118 -2.22 -0.92 4.73
N LEU A 119 -1.67 -1.06 3.52
CA LEU A 119 -2.15 -0.38 2.32
C LEU A 119 -3.63 -0.70 2.08
N ILE A 120 -3.99 -1.99 2.07
CA ILE A 120 -5.38 -2.43 1.91
C ILE A 120 -6.25 -1.87 3.05
N SER A 121 -5.82 -2.06 4.30
CA SER A 121 -6.58 -1.62 5.46
C SER A 121 -6.79 -0.10 5.49
N THR A 122 -5.79 0.69 5.10
CA THR A 122 -5.87 2.16 5.06
C THR A 122 -6.83 2.63 3.97
N ILE A 123 -6.81 2.03 2.78
CA ILE A 123 -7.77 2.37 1.73
C ILE A 123 -9.20 2.12 2.22
N LEU A 124 -9.44 0.95 2.83
CA LEU A 124 -10.75 0.57 3.34
C LEU A 124 -11.19 1.44 4.53
N ALA A 125 -10.27 1.76 5.44
CA ALA A 125 -10.57 2.57 6.63
C ALA A 125 -10.85 4.04 6.32
N THR A 126 -10.35 4.54 5.18
CA THR A 126 -10.54 5.94 4.75
C THR A 126 -11.73 6.11 3.80
N GLU A 127 -12.34 5.03 3.32
CA GLU A 127 -13.55 5.07 2.48
C GLU A 127 -14.69 5.75 3.26
N PRO A 128 -15.30 6.83 2.72
CA PRO A 128 -16.33 7.56 3.44
C PRO A 128 -17.67 6.80 3.41
N HIS A 129 -18.47 6.94 4.46
CA HIS A 129 -19.71 6.17 4.65
C HIS A 129 -20.77 6.40 3.55
N ASN A 130 -20.71 7.55 2.87
CA ASN A 130 -21.59 7.87 1.75
C ASN A 130 -21.14 7.25 0.42
N HIS A 131 -19.94 6.67 0.36
CA HIS A 131 -19.48 5.90 -0.77
C HIS A 131 -20.13 4.52 -0.71
N PRO A 132 -20.64 3.97 -1.83
CA PRO A 132 -21.13 2.60 -1.82
C PRO A 132 -19.93 1.73 -1.43
N SER A 133 -20.06 0.87 -0.41
CA SER A 133 -18.99 0.06 0.20
C SER A 133 -18.38 -1.01 -0.73
N LYS A 134 -18.31 -0.70 -2.03
CA LYS A 134 -17.75 -1.47 -3.13
C LYS A 134 -16.30 -1.81 -2.86
N SER A 135 -15.51 -0.92 -2.26
CA SER A 135 -14.09 -1.21 -2.01
C SER A 135 -13.95 -2.36 -1.02
N MET A 136 -14.73 -2.35 0.07
CA MET A 136 -14.80 -3.45 1.02
C MET A 136 -15.34 -4.74 0.38
N GLU A 137 -16.42 -4.66 -0.40
CA GLU A 137 -17.00 -5.81 -1.08
C GLU A 137 -16.01 -6.46 -2.07
N ILE A 138 -15.31 -5.66 -2.86
CA ILE A 138 -14.26 -6.08 -3.80
C ILE A 138 -13.12 -6.77 -3.03
N ALA A 139 -12.64 -6.15 -1.95
CA ALA A 139 -11.56 -6.71 -1.15
C ALA A 139 -11.96 -8.06 -0.53
N MET A 140 -13.12 -8.13 0.13
CA MET A 140 -13.59 -9.35 0.78
C MET A 140 -13.83 -10.48 -0.23
N SER A 141 -14.49 -10.20 -1.35
CA SER A 141 -14.77 -11.20 -2.38
C SER A 141 -13.46 -11.78 -2.94
N SER A 142 -12.52 -10.91 -3.30
CA SER A 142 -11.22 -11.32 -3.86
C SER A 142 -10.41 -12.16 -2.85
N LEU A 143 -10.34 -11.71 -1.59
CA LEU A 143 -9.58 -12.41 -0.53
C LEU A 143 -10.20 -13.77 -0.16
N LEU A 144 -11.53 -13.88 -0.14
CA LEU A 144 -12.22 -15.16 0.09
C LEU A 144 -12.01 -16.13 -1.07
N GLU A 145 -12.07 -15.66 -2.32
CA GLU A 145 -11.76 -16.48 -3.49
C GLU A 145 -10.32 -17.01 -3.47
N MET A 146 -9.35 -16.16 -3.12
CA MET A 146 -7.96 -16.57 -2.94
C MET A 146 -7.81 -17.64 -1.86
N THR A 147 -8.53 -17.49 -0.75
CA THR A 147 -8.52 -18.46 0.35
C THR A 147 -9.06 -19.81 -0.12
N ASN A 148 -10.19 -19.82 -0.84
CA ASN A 148 -10.78 -21.03 -1.40
C ASN A 148 -9.82 -21.74 -2.37
N LYS A 149 -9.17 -21.00 -3.29
CA LYS A 149 -8.16 -21.55 -4.21
C LYS A 149 -6.96 -22.15 -3.46
N SER A 150 -6.48 -21.48 -2.41
CA SER A 150 -5.34 -21.95 -1.59
C SER A 150 -5.66 -23.22 -0.80
N VAL A 151 -6.91 -23.39 -0.33
CA VAL A 151 -7.37 -24.60 0.38
C VAL A 151 -7.43 -25.78 -0.59
N THR A 152 -7.94 -25.59 -1.81
CA THR A 152 -7.96 -26.65 -2.84
C THR A 152 -6.55 -27.12 -3.21
N LEU A 153 -5.58 -26.20 -3.33
CA LEU A 153 -4.17 -26.54 -3.63
C LEU A 153 -3.49 -27.26 -2.46
N ARG A 154 -3.77 -26.89 -1.20
CA ARG A 154 -3.24 -27.60 -0.02
C ARG A 154 -3.79 -29.03 0.12
N CYS A 155 -5.04 -29.28 -0.24
CA CYS A 155 -5.59 -30.63 -0.30
C CYS A 155 -4.94 -31.48 -1.40
N ARG A 156 -4.59 -30.88 -2.54
CA ARG A 156 -3.92 -31.57 -3.64
C ARG A 156 -2.45 -31.92 -3.31
N HIS A 157 -1.76 -31.05 -2.58
CA HIS A 157 -0.35 -31.26 -2.22
C HIS A 157 -0.13 -32.25 -1.05
N ARG A 158 -1.16 -32.51 -0.22
CA ARG A 158 -1.11 -33.55 0.81
C ARG A 158 -1.47 -34.95 0.30
N SER A 159 -2.00 -35.08 -0.92
CA SER A 159 -2.35 -36.38 -1.50
C SER A 159 -1.22 -37.03 -2.33
N LEU A 160 -0.03 -36.43 -2.39
CA LEU A 160 1.12 -36.91 -3.19
C LEU A 160 2.43 -36.99 -2.40
N SER A 161 2.36 -37.19 -1.08
CA SER A 161 3.55 -37.55 -0.29
C SER A 161 3.22 -38.67 0.69
N PHE A 162 2.81 -39.79 0.13
CA PHE A 162 2.92 -41.12 0.72
C PHE A 162 3.02 -42.10 -0.46
N PHE A 163 4.24 -42.32 -0.96
CA PHE A 163 4.77 -43.62 -1.38
C PHE A 163 6.19 -43.40 -1.93
N ILE A 164 7.11 -44.19 -1.34
CA ILE A 164 8.56 -44.32 -1.57
C ILE A 164 9.41 -43.25 -0.88
#